data_AF-A0A2V7WPQ7-F1
#
_entry.id   AF-A0A2V7WPQ7-F1
#
_cell.length_a   1.000
_cell.length_b   1.000
_cell.length_c   1.000
_cell.angle_alpha   90.00
_cell.angle_beta   90.00
_cell.angle_gamma   90.00
#
_symmetry.space_group_name_H-M   'P 1'
#
loop_
_entity.id
_entity.type
_entity.pdbx_description
1 polymer ?
#
loop_
_entity_poly.entity_id
_entity_poly.type
_entity_poly.pdbx_seq_one_letter_code
_entity_poly.pdbx_strand_id
1 'polypeptide(L)' 'EIRGLVLRRKTVLLTTHYLQEADALANRIAVINRGRIIAEGTPAEIKAQTAGKKIRCITALSNSVLR' A
#
# COMPACT_ATOMS: atom_id res chain seq x y z
N GLU A 1 -9.63 -18.90 -4.79
CA GLU A 1 -9.95 -19.08 -6.23
C GLU A 1 -9.22 -18.10 -7.16
N ILE A 2 -9.12 -16.81 -6.83
CA ILE A 2 -8.46 -15.78 -7.69
C ILE A 2 -6.99 -16.11 -8.03
N ARG A 3 -6.20 -16.60 -7.06
CA ARG A 3 -4.80 -17.03 -7.30
C ARG A 3 -4.67 -18.11 -8.39
N GLY A 4 -5.68 -18.98 -8.53
CA GLY A 4 -5.70 -20.01 -9.57
C GLY A 4 -5.94 -19.47 -10.98
N LEU A 5 -6.60 -18.30 -11.11
CA LEU A 5 -6.81 -17.63 -12.40
C LEU A 5 -5.55 -16.90 -12.86
N VAL A 6 -4.82 -16.29 -11.94
CA VAL A 6 -3.51 -15.65 -12.20
C VAL A 6 -2.51 -16.68 -12.71
N LEU A 7 -2.48 -17.89 -12.13
CA LEU A 7 -1.60 -18.99 -12.57
C LEU A 7 -1.91 -19.51 -13.98
N ARG A 8 -3.12 -19.29 -14.50
CA ARG A 8 -3.56 -19.73 -15.84
C ARG A 8 -3.27 -18.69 -16.94
N ARG A 9 -2.37 -17.73 -16.70
CA ARG A 9 -2.01 -16.62 -17.61
C ARG A 9 -3.23 -15.79 -18.08
N LYS A 10 -4.26 -15.70 -17.26
CA LYS A 10 -5.40 -14.80 -17.53
C LYS A 10 -5.13 -13.43 -16.91
N THR A 11 -5.50 -12.37 -17.60
CA THR A 11 -5.52 -11.02 -17.05
C THR A 11 -6.72 -10.89 -16.11
N VAL A 12 -6.47 -10.50 -14.86
CA VAL A 12 -7.50 -10.32 -13.83
C VAL A 12 -7.47 -8.88 -13.36
N LEU A 13 -8.62 -8.21 -13.44
CA LEU A 13 -8.85 -6.92 -12.80
C LEU A 13 -9.63 -7.16 -11.51
N LEU A 14 -9.13 -6.63 -10.40
CA LEU A 14 -9.79 -6.69 -9.10
C LEU A 14 -9.86 -5.29 -8.51
N THR A 15 -10.93 -5.01 -7.77
CA THR A 15 -11.13 -3.76 -7.05
C THR A 15 -11.31 -4.08 -5.58
N THR A 16 -10.46 -3.53 -4.72
CA THR A 16 -10.53 -3.67 -3.27
C THR A 16 -10.20 -2.33 -2.62
N HIS A 17 -10.83 -2.04 -1.48
CA HIS A 17 -10.47 -0.90 -0.63
C HIS A 17 -9.33 -1.24 0.33
N TYR A 18 -8.88 -2.50 0.39
CA TYR A 18 -7.76 -2.94 1.22
C TYR A 18 -6.47 -3.03 0.41
N LEU A 19 -5.52 -2.14 0.70
CA LEU A 19 -4.22 -2.13 0.01
C LEU A 19 -3.45 -3.44 0.21
N GLN A 20 -3.59 -4.10 1.36
CA GLN A 20 -2.95 -5.40 1.65
C GLN A 20 -3.39 -6.50 0.69
N GLU A 21 -4.66 -6.50 0.27
CA GLU A 21 -5.18 -7.49 -0.67
C GLU A 21 -4.67 -7.22 -2.08
N ALA A 22 -4.66 -5.95 -2.50
CA ALA A 22 -4.06 -5.53 -3.77
C ALA A 22 -2.56 -5.86 -3.82
N ASP A 23 -1.84 -5.65 -2.72
CA ASP A 23 -0.42 -5.98 -2.58
C ASP A 23 -0.13 -7.49 -2.67
N ALA A 24 -1.01 -8.33 -2.12
CA ALA A 24 -0.83 -9.78 -2.10
C ALA A 24 -1.21 -10.49 -3.40
N LEU A 25 -2.00 -9.86 -4.26
CA LEU A 25 -2.60 -10.49 -5.45
C LEU A 25 -2.23 -9.82 -6.78
N ALA A 26 -1.89 -8.53 -6.79
CA ALA A 26 -1.73 -7.76 -8.02
C ALA A 26 -0.25 -7.55 -8.38
N ASN A 27 0.06 -7.63 -9.68
CA ASN A 27 1.37 -7.23 -10.20
C ASN A 27 1.47 -5.71 -10.40
N ARG A 28 0.34 -5.04 -10.58
CA ARG A 28 0.20 -3.59 -10.75
C ARG A 28 -1.02 -3.11 -9.98
N ILE A 29 -0.91 -1.94 -9.36
CA ILE A 29 -1.95 -1.32 -8.55
C ILE A 29 -2.18 0.10 -9.10
N ALA A 30 -3.45 0.46 -9.28
CA ALA A 30 -3.87 1.83 -9.55
C ALA A 30 -4.77 2.31 -8.40
N VAL A 31 -4.44 3.46 -7.82
CA VAL A 31 -5.19 4.07 -6.73
C VAL A 31 -6.11 5.13 -7.31
N ILE A 32 -7.41 4.99 -7.06
CA ILE A 32 -8.43 5.92 -7.55
C ILE A 32 -8.96 6.74 -6.38
N ASN A 33 -8.99 8.06 -6.53
CA ASN A 33 -9.65 8.98 -5.60
C ASN A 33 -10.50 9.97 -6.39
N ARG A 34 -11.78 10.12 -6.03
CA ARG A 34 -12.75 11.01 -6.71
C ARG A 34 -12.78 10.86 -8.23
N GLY A 35 -12.74 9.61 -8.71
CA GLY A 35 -12.80 9.30 -10.15
C GLY A 35 -11.51 9.62 -10.92
N ARG A 36 -10.39 9.89 -10.25
CA ARG A 36 -9.09 10.10 -10.87
C ARG A 36 -8.06 9.10 -10.33
N ILE A 37 -7.19 8.61 -11.22
CA ILE A 37 -6.02 7.82 -10.81
C ILE A 37 -5.02 8.79 -10.19
N ILE A 38 -4.70 8.58 -8.91
CA ILE A 38 -3.76 9.41 -8.15
C ILE A 38 -2.38 8.76 -8.00
N ALA A 39 -2.29 7.45 -8.21
CA ALA A 39 -1.04 6.70 -8.23
C ALA A 39 -1.23 5.41 -9.06
N GLU A 40 -0.19 5.01 -9.78
CA GLU A 40 -0.16 3.74 -10.52
C GLU A 40 1.26 3.18 -10.48
N GLY A 41 1.40 1.88 -10.27
CA GLY A 41 2.71 1.24 -10.22
C GLY A 41 2.67 -0.18 -9.67
N THR A 42 3.84 -0.75 -9.43
CA THR A 42 4.01 -1.98 -8.67
C THR A 42 3.60 -1.78 -7.20
N PRO A 43 3.30 -2.86 -6.46
CA PRO A 43 2.95 -2.74 -5.06
C PRO A 43 4.05 -2.10 -4.20
N ALA A 44 5.32 -2.29 -4.56
CA ALA A 44 6.46 -1.64 -3.91
C ALA A 44 6.46 -0.12 -4.13
N GLU A 45 6.22 0.34 -5.36
CA GLU A 45 6.15 1.77 -5.71
C GLU A 45 4.97 2.47 -5.02
N ILE A 46 3.80 1.82 -4.98
CA ILE A 46 2.63 2.35 -4.27
C ILE A 46 2.88 2.42 -2.76
N LYS A 47 3.48 1.38 -2.16
CA LYS A 47 3.87 1.40 -0.74
C LYS A 47 4.92 2.48 -0.43
N ALA A 48 5.87 2.74 -1.34
CA ALA A 48 6.84 3.81 -1.17
C ALA A 48 6.17 5.20 -1.17
N GLN A 49 5.17 5.41 -2.03
CA GLN A 49 4.37 6.65 -2.05
C GLN A 49 3.47 6.80 -0.82
N THR A 50 3.06 5.68 -0.21
CA THR A 50 2.21 5.65 0.98
C THR A 50 3.02 5.59 2.28
N ALA A 51 4.35 5.43 2.20
CA ALA A 51 5.22 5.33 3.37
C ALA A 51 4.99 6.56 4.26
N GLY A 52 4.32 6.31 5.39
CA GLY A 52 3.45 7.26 6.06
C GLY A 52 4.14 8.51 6.61
N LYS A 53 3.30 9.43 7.09
CA LYS A 53 3.72 10.61 7.85
C LYS A 53 4.65 10.17 8.99
N LYS A 54 5.94 10.43 8.83
CA LYS A 54 6.96 10.11 9.83
C LYS A 54 6.85 11.16 10.93
N ILE A 55 6.13 10.86 12.00
CA ILE A 55 6.02 11.77 13.15
C ILE A 55 7.26 11.57 14.01
N ARG A 56 8.13 12.57 14.05
CA ARG A 56 9.27 12.63 14.95
C ARG A 56 8.86 13.40 16.19
N CYS A 57 8.73 12.71 17.32
CA CYS A 57 8.55 13.34 18.62
C CYS A 57 9.94 13.61 19.22
N ILE A 58 10.19 14.86 19.60
CA ILE A 58 11.35 15.24 20.42
C ILE A 58 10.82 15.68 21.78
N THR A 59 11.55 15.33 22.84
CA THR A 59 11.23 15.76 24.21
C THR A 59 12.46 16.40 24.84
N ALA A 60 12.24 17.39 25.69
CA ALA A 60 13.29 17.98 26.52
C ALA A 60 13.54 17.18 27.81
N LEU A 61 12.73 16.15 28.07
CA LEU A 61 12.90 15.28 29.24
C LEU A 61 14.14 14.39 29.06
N SER A 62 15.01 14.42 30.06
CA SER A 62 16.15 13.51 30.14
C SER A 62 15.67 12.08 30.41
N ASN A 63 16.40 11.09 29.89
CA ASN A 63 16.09 9.66 30.05
C ASN A 63 15.89 9.20 31.50
N SER A 64 16.42 9.93 32.47
CA SER A 64 16.23 9.67 33.90
C SER A 64 14.79 9.89 34.38
N VAL A 65 14.00 10.71 33.67
CA VAL A 65 12.59 11.00 33.97
C VAL A 65 11.64 10.04 33.22
N LEU A 66 12.15 9.29 32.23
CA LEU A 66 11.39 8.35 31.41
C LEU A 66 11.42 6.90 31.95
N ARG A 67 11.90 6.68 33.17
CA ARG A 67 11.86 5.38 33.87
C ARG A 67 10.56 5.19 34.64
#